data_AF-A0A5K1E8I4-F1
#
_entry.id   AF-A0A5K1E8I4-F1
#
_cell.length_a   1.000
_cell.length_b   1.000
_cell.length_c   1.000
_cell.angle_alpha   90.00
_cell.angle_beta   90.00
_cell.angle_gamma   90.00
#
_symmetry.space_group_name_H-M   'P 1'
#
loop_
_entity.id
_entity.type
_entity.pdbx_description
1 polymer ?
#
loop_
_entity_poly.entity_id
_entity_poly.type
_entity_poly.pdbx_seq_one_letter_code
_entity_poly.pdbx_strand_id
1 'polypeptide(L)' 'IPLELEIRRTSDEGSPIVISAPNSAVSEAYNDIASKIMKRLQKLGKANQMHPEILL' A
#
# COMPACT_ATOMS: atom_id res chain seq x y z
N ILE A 1 -1.55 -10.18 -4.27
CA ILE A 1 -1.35 -10.27 -2.81
C ILE A 1 -0.86 -11.69 -2.55
N PRO A 2 0.30 -11.89 -1.90
CA PRO A 2 0.78 -13.23 -1.57
C PRO A 2 -0.24 -13.96 -0.69
N LEU A 3 -0.40 -15.27 -0.91
CA LEU A 3 -1.33 -16.13 -0.17
C LEU A 3 -0.53 -17.21 0.55
N GLU A 4 -0.04 -16.86 1.72
CA GLU A 4 0.84 -17.71 2.53
C GLU A 4 0.27 -17.86 3.94
N LEU A 5 0.41 -19.06 4.52
CA LEU A 5 -0.11 -19.39 5.86
C LEU A 5 0.38 -18.41 6.92
N GLU A 6 1.65 -18.00 6.84
CA GLU A 6 2.27 -17.07 7.78
C GLU A 6 1.54 -15.72 7.83
N ILE A 7 0.96 -15.26 6.73
CA ILE A 7 0.21 -14.00 6.69
C ILE A 7 -1.02 -14.09 7.61
N ARG A 8 -1.77 -15.20 7.50
CA ARG A 8 -2.95 -15.45 8.33
C ARG A 8 -2.54 -15.66 9.79
N ARG A 9 -1.56 -16.53 10.04
CA ARG A 9 -1.10 -16.86 11.40
C ARG A 9 -0.63 -15.60 12.15
N THR A 10 0.29 -14.84 11.57
CA THR A 10 0.85 -13.64 12.19
C THR A 10 -0.20 -12.53 12.35
N SER A 11 -1.17 -12.45 11.45
CA SER A 11 -2.32 -11.54 11.59
C SER A 11 -3.24 -11.94 12.74
N ASP A 12 -3.55 -13.23 12.88
CA ASP A 12 -4.43 -13.75 13.93
C ASP A 12 -3.76 -13.64 15.32
N GLU A 13 -2.43 -13.73 15.37
CA GLU A 13 -1.60 -13.49 16.56
C GLU A 13 -1.47 -11.99 16.91
N GLY A 14 -1.97 -11.08 16.07
CA GLY A 14 -1.87 -9.64 16.29
C GLY A 14 -0.49 -9.04 16.00
N SER A 15 0.39 -9.77 15.30
CA SER A 15 1.74 -9.33 14.92
C SER A 15 1.97 -9.50 13.42
N PRO A 16 1.31 -8.69 12.56
CA PRO A 16 1.27 -8.90 11.11
C PRO A 16 2.66 -9.09 10.48
N ILE A 17 2.74 -9.88 9.40
CA ILE A 17 4.01 -10.26 8.75
C ILE A 17 4.95 -9.08 8.43
N VAL A 18 4.40 -7.90 8.10
CA VAL A 18 5.16 -6.67 7.83
C VAL A 18 5.88 -6.11 9.06
N ILE A 19 5.43 -6.46 10.26
CA ILE A 19 6.06 -6.11 11.53
C ILE A 19 6.96 -7.25 12.03
N SER A 20 6.48 -8.49 11.97
CA SER A 20 7.20 -9.66 12.51
C SER A 20 8.34 -10.15 11.62
N ALA A 21 8.26 -9.96 10.30
CA ALA A 21 9.30 -10.32 9.33
C ALA A 21 9.49 -9.21 8.27
N PRO A 22 10.02 -8.04 8.67
CA PRO A 22 10.05 -6.85 7.81
C PRO A 22 10.92 -7.02 6.54
N ASN A 23 11.92 -7.91 6.60
CA ASN A 23 12.84 -8.18 5.48
C ASN A 23 12.46 -9.42 4.65
N SER A 24 11.25 -9.98 4.86
CA SER A 24 10.78 -11.11 4.05
C SER A 24 10.30 -10.66 2.67
N ALA A 25 10.34 -11.58 1.69
CA ALA A 25 9.80 -11.33 0.36
C ALA A 25 8.30 -10.97 0.36
N VAL A 26 7.55 -11.51 1.33
CA VAL A 26 6.13 -11.18 1.55
C VAL A 26 5.97 -9.72 1.96
N SER A 27 6.74 -9.28 2.96
CA SER A 27 6.71 -7.89 3.44
C SER A 27 7.13 -6.91 2.34
N GLU A 28 8.14 -7.26 1.55
CA GLU A 28 8.53 -6.48 0.36
C GLU A 28 7.39 -6.39 -0.65
N ALA A 29 6.71 -7.50 -0.95
CA ALA A 29 5.57 -7.50 -1.87
C ALA A 29 4.42 -6.60 -1.41
N TYR A 30 4.13 -6.54 -0.10
CA TYR A 30 3.14 -5.60 0.45
C TYR A 30 3.61 -4.15 0.36
N ASN A 31 4.89 -3.87 0.67
CA ASN A 31 5.48 -2.54 0.54
C ASN A 31 5.42 -2.02 -0.91
N ASP A 32 5.69 -2.89 -1.87
CA ASP A 32 5.59 -2.59 -3.30
C ASP A 32 4.17 -2.20 -3.71
N ILE A 33 3.17 -2.93 -3.22
CA ILE A 33 1.76 -2.63 -3.47
C ILE A 33 1.39 -1.27 -2.86
N ALA A 34 1.78 -1.02 -1.61
CA ALA A 34 1.55 0.26 -0.94
C ALA A 34 2.19 1.43 -1.72
N SER A 35 3.44 1.26 -2.17
CA SER A 35 4.16 2.25 -2.98
C SER A 35 3.45 2.55 -4.30
N LYS A 36 2.97 1.51 -5.01
CA LYS A 36 2.20 1.67 -6.26
C LYS A 36 0.88 2.39 -6.02
N ILE A 37 0.15 2.06 -4.95
CA ILE A 37 -1.09 2.73 -4.58
C ILE A 37 -0.83 4.21 -4.31
N MET A 38 0.19 4.54 -3.51
CA MET A 38 0.52 5.93 -3.20
C MET A 38 0.89 6.73 -4.46
N LYS A 39 1.73 6.17 -5.33
CA LYS A 39 2.08 6.80 -6.61
C LYS A 39 0.85 7.06 -7.47
N ARG A 40 -0.13 6.13 -7.50
CA ARG A 40 -1.38 6.30 -8.24
C ARG A 40 -2.24 7.41 -7.64
N LEU A 41 -2.42 7.42 -6.32
CA LEU A 41 -3.21 8.45 -5.63
C LEU A 41 -2.63 9.84 -5.84
N GLN A 42 -1.31 10.00 -5.78
CA GLN A 42 -0.65 11.28 -6.06
C GLN A 42 -0.89 11.75 -7.50
N LYS A 43 -0.85 10.84 -8.48
CA LYS A 43 -1.17 11.17 -9.89
C LYS A 43 -2.62 11.61 -10.06
N LEU A 44 -3.56 10.89 -9.45
CA LEU A 44 -4.99 11.22 -9.53
C LEU A 44 -5.30 12.54 -8.81
N GLY A 45 -4.68 12.81 -7.66
CA GLY A 45 -4.82 14.09 -6.97
C GLY A 45 -4.32 15.27 -7.80
N LYS A 46 -3.20 15.12 -8.50
CA LYS A 46 -2.68 16.16 -9.42
C LYS A 46 -3.56 16.36 -10.65
N ALA A 47 -4.09 15.28 -11.23
CA ALA A 47 -5.02 15.36 -12.37
C ALA A 47 -6.33 16.08 -11.97
N ASN A 48 -6.80 15.84 -10.75
CA ASN A 48 -7.98 16.53 -10.21
C ASN A 48 -7.74 18.02 -9.93
N GLN A 49 -6.51 18.54 -9.92
CA GLN A 49 -6.23 19.98 -9.77
C GLN A 49 -6.26 20.76 -11.10
N MET A 50 -6.44 20.08 -12.24
CA MET A 50 -6.57 20.71 -13.56
C MET A 50 -8.02 21.08 -13.89
N HIS A 51 -8.74 21.67 -12.94
CA HIS A 51 -10.04 22.30 -13.20
C HIS A 51 -9.81 23.81 -13.45
N PRO A 52 -10.46 24.42 -14.46
CA PRO A 52 -10.38 25.86 -14.67
C PRO A 52 -10.87 26.60 -13.43
N GLU A 53 -10.09 27.56 -12.96
CA GLU A 53 -10.50 28.47 -11.90
C GLU A 53 -11.53 29.43 -12.51
N ILE A 54 -12.79 29.37 -12.04
CA ILE A 54 -13.81 30.33 -12.43
C ILE A 54 -13.62 31.56 -11.55
N LEU A 55 -12.98 32.60 -12.10
CA LEU A 55 -12.89 33.90 -11.45
C LEU A 55 -14.30 34.54 -11.49
N LEU A 56 -14.89 34.79 -10.31
CA LEU A 56 -16.12 35.57 -10.15
C LEU A 56 -15.81 37.05 -9.95
#